data_AF-A0A357L3F4-F1
#
_entry.id   AF-A0A357L3F4-F1
#
_cell.length_a   1.000
_cell.length_b   1.000
_cell.length_c   1.000
_cell.angle_alpha   90.00
_cell.angle_beta   90.00
_cell.angle_gamma   90.00
#
_symmetry.space_group_name_H-M   'P 1'
#
loop_
_entity.id
_entity.type
_entity.pdbx_description
1 polymer ?
#
loop_
_entity_poly.entity_id
_entity_poly.type
_entity_poly.pdbx_seq_one_letter_code
_entity_poly.pdbx_strand_id
1 'polypeptide(L)'
;MTRGLIYIHVQSRPNVAILVPPHFVTDFASVPAPFRHLVPQDGPYAAAAVLHDWLYSIAEPPQNQTRFRKERFRADRIFRGAMRASGVNA
;
A
#
# COMPACT_ATOMS: atom_id res chain seq x y z
N MET A 1 16.81 -16.97 4.49
CA MET A 1 16.99 -15.55 4.10
C MET A 1 15.63 -14.92 3.94
N THR A 2 15.13 -14.20 4.95
CA THR A 2 13.79 -13.59 4.87
C THR A 2 13.92 -12.21 4.22
N ARG A 3 13.46 -12.09 2.97
CA ARG A 3 13.52 -10.83 2.21
C ARG A 3 12.28 -9.99 2.53
N GLY A 4 12.48 -8.78 3.04
CA GLY A 4 11.41 -7.78 3.16
C GLY A 4 11.07 -7.15 1.80
N LEU A 5 9.93 -6.45 1.72
CA LEU A 5 9.52 -5.73 0.51
C LEU A 5 10.05 -4.29 0.59
N ILE A 6 10.82 -3.89 -0.43
CA ILE A 6 11.32 -2.51 -0.58
C ILE A 6 10.56 -1.84 -1.72
N TYR A 7 9.86 -0.75 -1.41
CA TYR A 7 9.26 0.11 -2.42
C TYR A 7 9.96 1.48 -2.44
N ILE A 8 10.44 1.88 -3.61
CA ILE A 8 11.06 3.20 -3.81
C ILE A 8 10.02 4.13 -4.42
N HIS A 9 9.56 5.09 -3.62
CA HIS A 9 8.65 6.13 -4.07
C HIS A 9 9.43 7.27 -4.73
N VAL A 10 9.55 7.22 -6.06
CA VAL A 10 10.34 8.14 -6.88
C VAL A 10 9.70 9.55 -7.03
N GLN A 11 8.42 9.73 -6.65
CA GLN A 11 7.72 11.02 -6.78
C GLN A 11 7.94 11.99 -5.59
N SER A 12 8.71 11.60 -4.58
CA SER A 12 9.13 12.50 -3.50
C SER A 12 10.55 13.00 -3.74
N ARG A 13 10.83 14.28 -3.49
CA ARG A 13 12.20 14.82 -3.36
C ARG A 13 12.48 15.08 -1.87
N PRO A 14 13.46 14.41 -1.23
CA PRO A 14 14.26 13.29 -1.75
C PRO A 14 13.43 12.01 -1.96
N ASN A 15 13.97 11.06 -2.75
CA ASN A 15 13.35 9.74 -2.95
C ASN A 15 13.10 9.08 -1.60
N VAL A 16 11.91 8.53 -1.41
CA VAL A 16 11.55 7.84 -0.16
C VAL A 16 11.54 6.35 -0.40
N ALA A 17 12.38 5.61 0.32
CA ALA A 17 12.29 4.15 0.39
C ALA A 17 11.37 3.75 1.54
N ILE A 18 10.38 2.90 1.26
CA ILE A 18 9.47 2.34 2.23
C ILE A 18 9.78 0.85 2.33
N LEU A 19 10.14 0.40 3.53
CA LEU A 19 10.40 -1.00 3.82
C LEU A 19 9.19 -1.58 4.57
N VAL A 20 8.60 -2.63 4.02
CA VAL A 20 7.65 -3.47 4.75
C VAL A 20 8.45 -4.57 5.44
N PRO A 21 8.32 -4.73 6.78
CA PRO A 21 9.08 -5.73 7.51
C PRO A 21 8.72 -7.14 7.03
N PRO A 22 9.68 -8.09 7.02
CA PRO A 22 9.36 -9.47 6.74
C PRO A 22 8.35 -9.98 7.77
N HIS A 23 7.46 -10.88 7.34
CA HIS A 23 6.37 -11.44 8.15
C HIS A 23 5.25 -10.46 8.51
N PHE A 24 5.17 -9.29 7.87
CA PHE A 24 3.98 -8.45 7.94
C PHE A 24 2.76 -9.24 7.41
N VAL A 25 1.69 -9.27 8.20
CA VAL A 25 0.43 -9.96 7.85
C VAL A 25 -0.45 -8.99 7.08
N THR A 26 -0.91 -9.40 5.91
CA THR A 26 -1.68 -8.62 4.94
C THR A 26 -2.85 -9.46 4.43
N ASP A 27 -4.00 -8.84 4.20
CA ASP A 27 -5.13 -9.44 3.49
C ASP A 27 -5.11 -9.08 1.98
N PHE A 28 -4.01 -8.47 1.51
CA PHE A 28 -3.83 -7.88 0.20
C PHE A 28 -4.92 -6.84 -0.11
N ALA A 29 -5.47 -6.82 -1.32
CA ALA A 29 -6.54 -5.87 -1.61
C ALA A 29 -7.82 -6.29 -0.88
N SER A 30 -8.27 -5.46 0.08
CA SER A 30 -9.56 -5.61 0.76
C SER A 30 -10.73 -5.26 -0.20
N VAL A 31 -10.93 -6.09 -1.22
CA VAL A 31 -12.01 -5.96 -2.20
C VAL A 31 -13.28 -6.62 -1.65
N PRO A 32 -14.42 -5.89 -1.59
CA PRO A 32 -15.69 -6.48 -1.19
C PRO A 32 -16.06 -7.66 -2.11
N ALA A 33 -16.62 -8.73 -1.53
CA ALA A 33 -16.84 -10.01 -2.21
C ALA A 33 -17.49 -9.91 -3.61
N PRO A 34 -18.51 -9.06 -3.86
CA PRO A 34 -19.13 -8.92 -5.18
C PRO A 34 -18.16 -8.45 -6.29
N PHE A 35 -17.09 -7.73 -5.94
CA PHE A 35 -16.15 -7.15 -6.89
C PHE A 35 -14.91 -8.00 -7.15
N ARG A 36 -14.75 -9.12 -6.42
CA ARG A 36 -13.54 -9.97 -6.51
C ARG A 36 -13.34 -10.63 -7.89
N HIS A 37 -14.41 -10.78 -8.68
CA HIS A 37 -14.32 -11.28 -10.05
C HIS A 37 -13.74 -10.26 -11.03
N LEU A 38 -13.83 -8.97 -10.72
CA LEU A 38 -13.31 -7.88 -11.55
C LEU A 38 -11.93 -7.43 -11.09
N VAL A 39 -11.76 -7.35 -9.76
CA VAL A 39 -10.51 -6.96 -9.10
C VAL A 39 -10.19 -8.07 -8.10
N PRO A 40 -9.30 -9.01 -8.45
CA PRO A 40 -8.90 -10.07 -7.51
C PRO A 40 -8.32 -9.49 -6.22
N GLN A 41 -8.12 -10.30 -5.18
CA GLN A 41 -7.47 -9.78 -3.97
C GLN A 41 -5.94 -9.71 -4.16
N ASP A 42 -5.42 -10.55 -5.04
CA ASP A 42 -4.03 -10.74 -5.39
C ASP A 42 -3.80 -10.53 -6.90
N GLY A 43 -2.53 -10.60 -7.33
CA GLY A 43 -2.14 -10.44 -8.73
C GLY A 43 -0.98 -9.46 -8.92
N PRO A 44 -0.86 -8.81 -10.09
CA PRO A 44 0.28 -7.93 -10.40
C PRO A 44 0.52 -6.80 -9.38
N TYR A 45 -0.54 -6.37 -8.70
CA TYR A 45 -0.51 -5.32 -7.67
C TYR A 45 -0.39 -5.86 -6.23
N ALA A 46 -0.16 -7.15 -6.01
CA ALA A 46 -0.06 -7.71 -4.65
C ALA A 46 1.04 -7.02 -3.82
N ALA A 47 2.19 -6.70 -4.42
CA ALA A 47 3.24 -5.92 -3.77
C ALA A 47 2.79 -4.50 -3.38
N ALA A 48 1.94 -3.87 -4.20
CA ALA A 48 1.36 -2.58 -3.90
C ALA A 48 0.35 -2.67 -2.74
N ALA A 49 -0.45 -3.75 -2.69
CA ALA A 49 -1.41 -3.99 -1.61
C ALA A 49 -0.70 -4.19 -0.27
N VAL A 50 0.35 -5.02 -0.22
CA VAL A 50 1.18 -5.22 0.99
C VAL A 50 1.75 -3.89 1.51
N LEU A 51 2.23 -3.02 0.60
CA LEU A 51 2.71 -1.69 0.95
C LEU A 51 1.60 -0.80 1.51
N HIS A 52 0.40 -0.83 0.92
CA HIS A 52 -0.76 -0.06 1.35
C HIS A 52 -1.20 -0.46 2.75
N ASP A 53 -1.37 -1.76 2.99
CA ASP A 53 -1.75 -2.33 4.29
C ASP A 53 -0.72 -1.96 5.37
N TRP A 54 0.57 -2.05 5.05
CA TRP A 54 1.63 -1.65 5.98
C TRP A 54 1.49 -0.16 6.34
N LEU A 55 1.35 0.72 5.35
CA LEU A 55 1.17 2.15 5.57
C LEU A 55 -0.10 2.47 6.36
N TYR A 56 -1.19 1.72 6.14
CA TYR A 56 -2.42 1.83 6.92
C TYR A 56 -2.25 1.35 8.36
N SER A 57 -1.47 0.29 8.59
CA SER A 57 -1.22 -0.27 9.93
C SER A 57 -0.41 0.67 10.83
N ILE A 58 0.51 1.44 10.24
CA ILE A 58 1.32 2.43 10.96
C ILE A 58 0.72 3.84 10.95
N ALA A 59 -0.35 4.07 10.16
CA ALA A 59 -1.14 5.29 10.26
C ALA A 59 -1.89 5.23 11.60
N GLU A 60 -1.34 5.87 12.62
CA GLU A 60 -1.93 5.92 13.95
C GLU A 60 -3.39 6.42 13.88
N PRO A 61 -4.38 5.76 14.49
CA PRO A 61 -5.68 6.36 14.75
C PRO A 61 -5.51 7.40 15.88
N PRO A 62 -5.55 8.72 15.61
CA PRO A 62 -5.11 9.69 16.60
C PRO A 62 -6.29 10.37 17.27
N GLN A 63 -5.98 10.96 18.42
CA GLN A 63 -6.74 12.05 19.05
C GLN A 63 -6.93 13.26 18.09
N ASN A 64 -6.12 13.34 17.01
CA ASN A 64 -6.18 14.31 15.92
C ASN A 64 -6.59 13.67 14.58
N GLN A 65 -7.87 13.77 14.22
CA GLN A 65 -8.42 13.17 12.99
C GLN A 65 -7.82 13.74 11.69
N THR A 66 -7.29 14.96 11.69
CA THR A 66 -6.78 15.61 10.48
C THR A 66 -5.48 14.96 10.01
N ARG A 67 -4.56 14.67 10.94
CA ARG A 67 -3.29 13.98 10.61
C ARG A 67 -3.55 12.59 10.04
N PHE A 68 -4.48 11.86 10.65
CA PHE A 68 -4.88 10.52 10.22
C PHE A 68 -5.36 10.47 8.77
N ARG A 69 -6.28 11.38 8.41
CA ARG A 69 -6.80 11.48 7.05
C ARG A 69 -5.69 11.80 6.04
N LYS A 70 -4.76 12.67 6.42
CA LYS A 70 -3.61 13.03 5.57
C LYS A 70 -2.69 11.84 5.31
N GLU A 71 -2.44 11.01 6.32
CA GLU A 71 -1.59 9.80 6.18
C GLU A 71 -2.27 8.73 5.33
N ARG A 72 -3.57 8.48 5.54
CA ARG A 72 -4.34 7.57 4.68
C ARG A 72 -4.38 8.02 3.22
N PHE A 73 -4.63 9.31 2.98
CA PHE A 73 -4.60 9.86 1.62
C PHE A 73 -3.22 9.70 0.96
N ARG A 74 -2.14 9.84 1.75
CA ARG A 74 -0.78 9.58 1.27
C ARG A 74 -0.59 8.10 0.93
N ALA A 75 -1.06 7.18 1.76
CA ALA A 75 -1.02 5.75 1.48
C ALA A 75 -1.77 5.39 0.19
N ASP A 76 -2.98 5.92 -0.01
CA ASP A 76 -3.78 5.69 -1.22
C ASP A 76 -3.09 6.21 -2.49
N ARG A 77 -2.39 7.35 -2.39
CA ARG A 77 -1.61 7.90 -3.51
C ARG A 77 -0.39 7.04 -3.82
N ILE A 78 0.31 6.56 -2.80
CA ILE A 78 1.47 5.66 -2.95
C ILE A 78 1.04 4.35 -3.59
N PHE A 79 -0.09 3.79 -3.14
CA PHE A 79 -0.68 2.57 -3.67
C PHE A 79 -1.00 2.69 -5.15
N ARG A 80 -1.70 3.77 -5.58
CA ARG A 80 -1.95 4.02 -7.01
C ARG A 80 -0.67 4.12 -7.83
N GLY A 81 0.36 4.79 -7.32
CA GLY A 81 1.66 4.83 -7.98
C GLY A 81 2.30 3.45 -8.12
N ALA A 82 2.23 2.63 -7.07
CA ALA A 82 2.77 1.28 -7.05
C ALA A 82 1.99 0.34 -7.99
N MET A 83 0.66 0.43 -8.05
CA MET A 83 -0.16 -0.34 -9.00
C MET A 83 0.23 -0.04 -10.45
N ARG A 84 0.40 1.24 -10.79
CA ARG A 84 0.84 1.66 -12.14
C ARG A 84 2.24 1.14 -12.46
N ALA A 85 3.16 1.18 -11.49
CA ALA A 85 4.50 0.61 -11.65
C ALA A 85 4.46 -0.91 -11.88
N SER A 86 3.46 -1.61 -11.33
CA SER A 86 3.17 -3.02 -11.59
C SER A 86 2.38 -3.28 -12.89
N GLY A 87 2.17 -2.27 -13.75
CA GLY A 87 1.46 -2.42 -15.03
C GLY A 87 -0.07 -2.47 -14.91
N VAL A 88 -0.63 -2.11 -13.75
CA VAL A 88 -2.08 -2.10 -13.52
C VAL A 88 -2.59 -0.69 -13.73
N ASN A 89 -3.53 -0.53 -14.66
CA ASN A 89 -4.21 0.74 -14.87
C ASN A 89 -5.18 0.99 -13.70
N ALA A 90 -4.87 2.04 -12.93
CA ALA A 90 -5.59 2.45 -11.72
C ALA A 90 -5.79 3.97 -11.67
#